data_AF-A0A937ESD2-F1
#
_entry.id   AF-A0A937ESD2-F1
#
_cell.length_a   1.000
_cell.length_b   1.000
_cell.length_c   1.000
_cell.angle_alpha   90.00
_cell.angle_beta   90.00
_cell.angle_gamma   90.00
#
_symmetry.space_group_name_H-M   'P 1'
#
loop_
_entity.id
_entity.type
_entity.pdbx_description
1 polymer ?
#
loop_
_entity_poly.entity_id
_entity_poly.type
_entity_poly.pdbx_seq_one_letter_code
_entity_poly.pdbx_strand_id
1 'polypeptide(L)'
;MNQVSWKQTARQGQCPDRSSRNRWQQLGISLGAIALLSSCTEPPSTPPISSPNPVTQTATPNPTQSTPAATPSLAAKPQPVQKTEDKLRQEFAKTKDFTVQAINCPTNLAFQAGKSYECQVTSDAGIFIVVLQMTDAKGDFRWNTKGLLLLSKLEQYIQQTIKQRGAGDVRVDCGGKARVAKPGEAFQCKVTNAQGQTRSAKVTVKDEQGGVFLAL
;
A
#
# COMPACT_ATOMS: atom_id res chain seq x y z
N MET A 1 -8.96 -22.86 -6.64
CA MET A 1 -7.92 -22.57 -5.63
C MET A 1 -6.69 -22.07 -6.37
N ASN A 2 -6.56 -20.75 -6.56
CA ASN A 2 -5.42 -20.16 -7.25
C ASN A 2 -4.35 -19.79 -6.22
N GLN A 3 -3.24 -20.52 -6.26
CA GLN A 3 -2.02 -20.25 -5.51
C GLN A 3 -1.38 -18.97 -6.06
N VAL A 4 -1.43 -17.89 -5.29
CA VAL A 4 -0.62 -16.69 -5.57
C VAL A 4 0.81 -17.03 -5.14
N SER A 5 1.61 -17.50 -6.10
CA SER A 5 3.02 -17.79 -5.91
C SER A 5 3.79 -16.47 -5.75
N TRP A 6 4.00 -16.06 -4.50
CA TRP A 6 5.00 -15.07 -4.17
C TRP A 6 6.35 -15.76 -4.18
N LYS A 7 7.04 -15.74 -5.34
CA LYS A 7 8.48 -16.00 -5.35
C LYS A 7 9.13 -14.88 -4.53
N GLN A 8 9.46 -15.21 -3.29
CA GLN A 8 10.44 -14.49 -2.49
C GLN A 8 11.77 -14.57 -3.24
N THR A 9 12.07 -13.57 -4.05
CA THR A 9 13.46 -13.28 -4.40
C THR A 9 14.11 -12.76 -3.13
N ALA A 10 14.64 -13.70 -2.34
CA ALA A 10 15.60 -13.40 -1.31
C ALA A 10 16.81 -12.74 -1.98
N ARG A 11 16.82 -11.41 -2.05
CA ARG A 11 18.07 -10.68 -2.11
C ARG A 11 18.71 -10.88 -0.74
N GLN A 12 19.56 -11.90 -0.66
CA GLN A 12 20.66 -11.88 0.28
C GLN A 12 21.37 -10.54 0.07
N GLY A 13 21.22 -9.64 1.03
CA GLY A 13 22.14 -8.53 1.17
C GLY A 13 23.46 -9.13 1.59
N GLN A 14 24.27 -9.56 0.63
CA GLN A 14 25.70 -9.68 0.84
C GLN A 14 26.18 -8.32 1.36
N CYS A 15 26.61 -8.27 2.61
CA CYS A 15 27.57 -7.25 3.02
C CYS A 15 28.78 -7.37 2.09
N PRO A 16 29.27 -6.29 1.46
CA PRO A 16 30.53 -6.35 0.76
C PRO A 16 31.61 -6.68 1.79
N ASP A 17 32.17 -7.87 1.61
CA ASP A 17 33.31 -8.40 2.32
C ASP A 17 34.49 -7.43 2.18
N ARG A 18 34.92 -6.86 3.30
CA ARG A 18 36.13 -6.03 3.40
C ARG A 18 37.34 -6.95 3.67
N SER A 19 37.57 -7.92 2.79
CA SER A 19 38.77 -8.76 2.79
C SER A 19 39.37 -8.84 1.39
N SER A 20 40.16 -7.83 1.06
CA SER A 20 41.26 -8.00 0.11
C SER A 20 42.49 -7.31 0.68
N ARG A 21 43.12 -8.01 1.62
CA ARG A 21 44.51 -7.79 1.99
C ARG A 21 45.27 -9.00 1.47
N ASN A 22 45.99 -8.82 0.35
CA ASN A 22 47.36 -9.31 0.16
C ASN A 22 47.82 -9.04 -1.28
N ARG A 23 48.70 -8.05 -1.47
CA ARG A 23 50.10 -8.30 -1.89
C ARG A 23 50.87 -7.01 -2.22
N TRP A 24 51.96 -6.77 -1.46
CA TRP A 24 53.21 -6.03 -1.81
C TRP A 24 53.02 -4.49 -1.87
N GLN A 25 53.80 -3.60 -1.24
CA GLN A 25 55.20 -3.58 -0.79
C GLN A 25 55.41 -2.64 0.43
N GLN A 26 56.40 -3.01 1.26
CA GLN A 26 57.43 -2.21 1.95
C GLN A 26 57.15 -0.90 2.73
N LEU A 27 57.65 -0.97 3.99
CA LEU A 27 58.48 -0.01 4.75
C LEU A 27 57.90 1.35 5.16
N GLY A 28 57.80 1.54 6.48
CA GLY A 28 57.69 2.87 7.07
C GLY A 28 57.20 2.84 8.51
N ILE A 29 58.15 2.89 9.45
CA ILE A 29 57.95 3.04 10.90
C ILE A 29 57.24 4.39 11.18
N SER A 30 56.22 4.41 12.05
CA SER A 30 55.97 5.54 12.95
C SER A 30 54.95 5.18 14.04
N LEU A 31 55.43 5.19 15.28
CA LEU A 31 54.64 5.35 16.50
C LEU A 31 54.02 6.75 16.50
N GLY A 32 52.73 6.88 16.78
CA GLY A 32 52.08 8.18 16.91
C GLY A 32 50.65 8.03 17.44
N ALA A 33 50.41 8.63 18.61
CA ALA A 33 49.22 8.55 19.42
C ALA A 33 48.16 9.62 19.04
N ILE A 34 47.03 9.63 19.79
CA ILE A 34 46.08 10.77 19.99
C ILE A 34 45.10 10.92 18.78
N ALA A 35 43.79 11.20 18.84
CA ALA A 35 42.90 11.85 19.81
C ALA A 35 41.42 11.74 19.36
N LEU A 36 40.52 11.91 20.33
CA LEU A 36 39.29 12.74 20.31
C LEU A 36 38.10 12.39 19.39
N LEU A 37 37.04 11.89 20.05
CA LEU A 37 35.69 12.46 20.13
C LEU A 37 35.28 13.50 19.06
N SER A 38 34.22 13.22 18.32
CA SER A 38 33.45 14.23 17.59
C SER A 38 31.97 13.90 17.66
N SER A 39 31.30 14.58 18.58
CA SER A 39 29.84 14.62 18.74
C SER A 39 29.25 15.53 17.65
N CYS A 40 28.44 14.99 16.76
CA CYS A 40 27.65 15.82 15.84
C CYS A 40 26.28 16.09 16.47
N THR A 41 26.14 17.28 17.05
CA THR A 41 24.87 17.89 17.45
C THR A 41 24.34 18.69 16.26
N GLU A 42 23.22 18.27 15.68
CA GLU A 42 22.55 19.00 14.61
C GLU A 42 21.38 19.84 15.19
N PRO A 43 21.30 21.15 14.92
CA PRO A 43 20.27 22.03 15.45
C PRO A 43 18.96 21.98 14.63
N PRO A 44 17.80 22.30 15.26
CA PRO A 44 16.50 22.30 14.59
C PRO A 44 16.30 23.60 13.78
N SER A 45 15.91 23.46 12.52
CA SER A 45 15.50 24.58 11.67
C SER A 45 14.00 24.48 11.35
N THR A 46 13.21 25.29 12.04
CA THR A 46 11.80 25.57 11.74
C THR A 46 11.70 26.62 10.63
N PRO A 47 10.91 26.39 9.56
CA PRO A 47 10.51 27.47 8.66
C PRO A 47 9.27 28.24 9.19
N PRO A 48 9.14 29.53 8.83
CA PRO A 48 8.10 30.42 9.33
C PRO A 48 6.72 30.21 8.70
N ILE A 49 5.73 30.55 9.52
CA ILE A 49 4.29 30.69 9.26
C ILE A 49 4.02 31.74 8.17
N SER A 50 3.08 31.45 7.27
CA SER A 50 2.41 32.46 6.44
C SER A 50 0.94 32.10 6.24
N SER A 51 0.08 32.89 6.88
CA SER A 51 -1.38 33.05 6.70
C SER A 51 -1.63 34.53 6.38
N PRO A 52 -2.84 34.99 6.01
CA PRO A 52 -3.85 34.46 5.09
C PRO A 52 -4.16 35.52 3.98
N ASN A 53 -4.92 35.15 2.94
CA ASN A 53 -5.61 36.14 2.09
C ASN A 53 -7.09 35.75 1.90
N PRO A 54 -8.04 36.60 2.32
CA PRO A 54 -9.46 36.44 2.00
C PRO A 54 -9.76 37.07 0.64
N VAL A 55 -10.22 36.26 -0.33
CA VAL A 55 -10.76 36.78 -1.59
C VAL A 55 -12.28 36.74 -1.51
N THR A 56 -12.86 37.92 -1.33
CA THR A 56 -14.28 38.22 -1.52
C THR A 56 -14.63 38.03 -2.99
N GLN A 57 -15.51 37.08 -3.31
CA GLN A 57 -16.10 36.96 -4.64
C GLN A 57 -17.58 37.35 -4.60
N THR A 58 -17.87 38.39 -5.37
CA THR A 58 -19.18 38.99 -5.62
C THR A 58 -20.09 38.00 -6.35
N ALA A 59 -21.24 37.69 -5.77
CA ALA A 59 -22.26 36.87 -6.39
C ALA A 59 -23.10 37.69 -7.38
N THR A 60 -23.15 37.24 -8.64
CA THR A 60 -24.09 37.71 -9.67
C THR A 60 -25.27 36.74 -9.73
N PRO A 61 -26.52 37.18 -9.49
CA PRO A 61 -27.69 36.34 -9.68
C PRO A 61 -28.13 36.37 -11.15
N ASN A 62 -28.20 35.22 -11.81
CA ASN A 62 -28.93 35.08 -13.06
C ASN A 62 -30.01 33.99 -12.91
N PRO A 63 -31.30 34.31 -13.08
CA PRO A 63 -32.37 33.33 -13.06
C PRO A 63 -32.57 32.76 -14.46
N THR A 64 -32.31 31.46 -14.65
CA THR A 64 -32.71 30.77 -15.87
C THR A 64 -33.43 29.48 -15.53
N GLN A 65 -34.75 29.59 -15.60
CA GLN A 65 -35.71 28.60 -16.09
C GLN A 65 -35.38 27.12 -15.83
N SER A 66 -36.03 26.61 -14.80
CA SER A 66 -36.29 25.21 -14.50
C SER A 66 -36.94 24.51 -15.70
N THR A 67 -36.11 23.90 -16.54
CA THR A 67 -36.56 22.83 -17.44
C THR A 67 -36.64 21.55 -16.62
N PRO A 68 -37.74 20.78 -16.63
CA PRO A 68 -37.81 19.50 -15.93
C PRO A 68 -36.71 18.58 -16.46
N ALA A 69 -35.75 18.28 -15.57
CA ALA A 69 -34.61 17.42 -15.84
C ALA A 69 -35.13 16.05 -16.32
N ALA A 70 -34.95 15.78 -17.62
CA ALA A 70 -34.95 14.42 -18.11
C ALA A 70 -33.96 13.64 -17.25
N THR A 71 -34.46 12.57 -16.60
CA THR A 71 -33.64 11.64 -15.84
C THR A 71 -32.48 11.23 -16.75
N PRO A 72 -31.21 11.47 -16.38
CA PRO A 72 -30.09 11.06 -17.21
C PRO A 72 -30.15 9.53 -17.33
N SER A 73 -30.60 9.07 -18.50
CA SER A 73 -30.47 7.69 -18.93
C SER A 73 -29.00 7.35 -18.74
N LEU A 74 -28.71 6.48 -17.77
CA LEU A 74 -27.35 5.99 -17.52
C LEU A 74 -26.82 5.54 -18.87
N ALA A 75 -25.88 6.30 -19.44
CA ALA A 75 -25.22 5.92 -20.68
C ALA A 75 -24.67 4.51 -20.47
N ALA A 76 -25.26 3.54 -21.16
CA ALA A 76 -24.94 2.13 -20.97
C ALA A 76 -23.44 1.95 -21.23
N LYS A 77 -22.70 1.52 -20.20
CA LYS A 77 -21.26 1.23 -20.35
C LYS A 77 -21.06 0.22 -21.49
N PRO A 78 -19.99 0.29 -22.29
CA PRO A 78 -19.74 -0.69 -23.34
C PRO A 78 -19.72 -2.13 -22.80
N GLN A 79 -20.36 -3.07 -23.51
CA GLN A 79 -20.45 -4.48 -23.07
C GLN A 79 -19.12 -5.12 -22.64
N PRO A 80 -17.97 -4.88 -23.32
CA PRO A 80 -16.69 -5.44 -22.88
C PRO A 80 -16.25 -4.98 -21.48
N VAL A 81 -16.56 -3.72 -21.13
CA VAL A 81 -16.26 -3.17 -19.80
C VAL A 81 -17.11 -3.86 -18.73
N GLN A 82 -18.41 -4.04 -18.99
CA GLN A 82 -19.31 -4.74 -18.08
C GLN A 82 -18.84 -6.18 -17.79
N LYS A 83 -18.48 -6.95 -18.84
CA LYS A 83 -17.92 -8.31 -18.67
C LYS A 83 -16.64 -8.32 -17.81
N THR A 84 -15.81 -7.29 -17.94
CA THR A 84 -14.58 -7.16 -17.15
C THR A 84 -14.90 -6.85 -15.69
N GLU A 85 -15.84 -5.94 -15.43
CA GLU A 85 -16.34 -5.63 -14.08
C GLU A 85 -16.94 -6.88 -13.41
N ASP A 86 -17.71 -7.68 -14.14
CA ASP A 86 -18.30 -8.93 -13.63
C ASP A 86 -17.25 -9.97 -13.28
N LYS A 87 -16.26 -10.18 -14.16
CA LYS A 87 -15.13 -11.11 -13.89
C LYS A 87 -14.32 -10.63 -12.68
N LEU A 88 -14.09 -9.33 -12.56
CA LEU A 88 -13.40 -8.76 -11.40
C LEU A 88 -14.21 -8.95 -10.10
N ARG A 89 -15.53 -8.77 -10.15
CA ARG A 89 -16.44 -9.02 -9.01
C ARG A 89 -16.39 -10.49 -8.58
N GLN A 90 -16.33 -11.42 -9.53
CA GLN A 90 -16.18 -12.86 -9.25
C GLN A 90 -14.83 -13.19 -8.58
N GLU A 91 -13.73 -12.54 -9.00
CA GLU A 91 -12.44 -12.70 -8.33
C GLU A 91 -12.47 -12.18 -6.89
N PHE A 92 -13.11 -11.03 -6.65
CA PHE A 92 -13.27 -10.51 -5.30
C PHE A 92 -14.17 -11.39 -4.42
N ALA A 93 -15.24 -11.97 -4.96
CA ALA A 93 -16.12 -12.88 -4.22
C ALA A 93 -15.40 -14.14 -3.71
N LYS A 94 -14.27 -14.54 -4.31
CA LYS A 94 -13.42 -15.63 -3.82
C LYS A 94 -12.65 -15.25 -2.55
N THR A 95 -12.44 -13.94 -2.34
CA THR A 95 -11.74 -13.37 -1.21
C THR A 95 -12.76 -13.03 -0.13
N LYS A 96 -12.93 -13.89 0.88
CA LYS A 96 -13.95 -13.75 1.94
C LYS A 96 -13.67 -12.62 2.97
N ASP A 97 -12.82 -11.68 2.59
CA ASP A 97 -12.27 -10.65 3.47
C ASP A 97 -13.10 -9.35 3.45
N PHE A 98 -13.84 -9.09 2.37
CA PHE A 98 -14.69 -7.90 2.22
C PHE A 98 -15.76 -8.12 1.15
N THR A 99 -16.77 -7.26 1.12
CA THR A 99 -17.92 -7.33 0.20
C THR A 99 -17.87 -6.17 -0.78
N VAL A 100 -17.78 -6.49 -2.08
CA VAL A 100 -17.79 -5.48 -3.15
C VAL A 100 -19.23 -5.06 -3.45
N GLN A 101 -19.50 -3.76 -3.28
CA GLN A 101 -20.79 -3.15 -3.60
C GLN A 101 -20.83 -2.73 -5.07
N ALA A 102 -19.84 -1.96 -5.50
CA ALA A 102 -19.76 -1.42 -6.85
C ALA A 102 -18.33 -1.45 -7.40
N ILE A 103 -18.22 -1.57 -8.72
CA ILE A 103 -16.97 -1.47 -9.47
C ILE A 103 -17.22 -0.49 -10.62
N ASN A 104 -16.35 0.51 -10.74
CA ASN A 104 -16.39 1.52 -11.78
C ASN A 104 -15.06 1.53 -12.52
N CYS A 105 -15.04 0.88 -13.68
CA CYS A 105 -13.95 0.96 -14.63
C CYS A 105 -14.20 2.09 -15.66
N PRO A 106 -13.14 2.64 -16.27
CA PRO A 106 -13.28 3.59 -17.36
C PRO A 106 -14.02 2.96 -18.55
N THR A 107 -14.79 3.75 -19.28
CA THR A 107 -15.59 3.29 -20.43
C THR A 107 -14.73 2.86 -21.62
N ASN A 108 -13.50 3.37 -21.72
CA ASN A 108 -12.58 3.14 -22.84
C ASN A 108 -11.45 2.19 -22.44
N LEU A 109 -11.78 0.92 -22.19
CA LEU A 109 -10.78 -0.14 -22.02
C LEU A 109 -10.30 -0.63 -23.39
N ALA A 110 -9.02 -0.41 -23.70
CA ALA A 110 -8.40 -1.07 -24.85
C ALA A 110 -7.85 -2.43 -24.39
N PHE A 111 -8.45 -3.51 -24.90
CA PHE A 111 -8.00 -4.88 -24.62
C PHE A 111 -6.73 -5.18 -25.40
N GLN A 112 -5.63 -4.61 -24.93
CA GLN A 112 -4.29 -4.80 -25.48
C GLN A 112 -3.37 -5.28 -24.38
N ALA A 113 -2.62 -6.35 -24.66
CA ALA A 113 -1.67 -6.92 -23.71
C ALA A 113 -0.68 -5.85 -23.20
N GLY A 114 -0.45 -5.86 -21.89
CA GLY A 114 0.45 -4.94 -21.21
C GLY A 114 -0.15 -3.58 -20.85
N LYS A 115 -1.39 -3.26 -21.29
CA LYS A 115 -2.06 -2.04 -20.85
C LYS A 115 -2.64 -2.18 -19.45
N SER A 116 -2.56 -1.11 -18.68
CA SER A 116 -3.09 -1.02 -17.31
C SER A 116 -4.21 0.00 -17.20
N TYR A 117 -5.22 -0.32 -16.42
CA TYR A 117 -6.39 0.52 -16.18
C TYR A 117 -6.73 0.55 -14.71
N GLU A 118 -7.17 1.71 -14.22
CA GLU A 118 -7.58 1.88 -12.84
C GLU A 118 -9.11 1.83 -12.74
N CYS A 119 -9.63 0.88 -11.99
CA CYS A 119 -11.04 0.78 -11.65
C CYS A 119 -11.23 1.17 -10.18
N GLN A 120 -12.24 1.98 -9.91
CA GLN A 120 -12.62 2.31 -8.54
C GLN A 120 -13.56 1.23 -8.00
N VAL A 121 -13.26 0.70 -6.82
CA VAL A 121 -14.09 -0.30 -6.14
C VAL A 121 -14.64 0.29 -4.86
N THR A 122 -15.95 0.18 -4.68
CA THR A 122 -16.66 0.53 -3.44
C THR A 122 -16.99 -0.75 -2.70
N SER A 123 -16.55 -0.85 -1.45
CA SER A 123 -16.78 -2.00 -0.57
C SER A 123 -17.24 -1.56 0.82
N ASP A 124 -17.58 -2.53 1.67
CA ASP A 124 -17.77 -2.33 3.10
C ASP A 124 -16.50 -1.85 3.84
N ALA A 125 -15.31 -2.15 3.32
CA ALA A 125 -14.03 -1.65 3.85
C ALA A 125 -13.71 -0.20 3.43
N GLY A 126 -14.46 0.36 2.48
CA GLY A 126 -14.25 1.70 1.90
C GLY A 126 -14.03 1.66 0.39
N ILE A 127 -13.59 2.80 -0.16
CA ILE A 127 -13.32 3.00 -1.58
C ILE A 127 -11.81 2.85 -1.84
N PHE A 128 -11.44 2.01 -2.80
CA PHE A 128 -10.04 1.81 -3.20
C PHE A 128 -9.91 1.64 -4.71
N ILE A 129 -8.67 1.67 -5.22
CA ILE A 129 -8.38 1.54 -6.65
C ILE A 129 -7.85 0.13 -6.94
N VAL A 130 -8.32 -0.45 -8.04
CA VAL A 130 -7.80 -1.71 -8.59
C VAL A 130 -7.14 -1.41 -9.91
N VAL A 131 -5.88 -1.79 -10.03
CA VAL A 131 -5.13 -1.72 -11.30
C VAL A 131 -5.32 -3.04 -12.02
N LEU A 132 -6.07 -3.00 -13.13
CA LEU A 132 -6.19 -4.11 -14.08
C LEU A 132 -5.07 -4.03 -15.10
N GLN A 133 -4.27 -5.07 -15.23
CA GLN A 133 -3.26 -5.22 -16.28
C GLN A 133 -3.72 -6.30 -17.27
N MET A 134 -4.05 -5.90 -18.49
CA MET A 134 -4.50 -6.83 -19.54
C MET A 134 -3.35 -7.74 -19.96
N THR A 135 -3.59 -9.05 -20.00
CA THR A 135 -2.61 -10.05 -20.43
C THR A 135 -2.76 -10.43 -21.89
N ASP A 136 -3.93 -10.22 -22.47
CA ASP A 136 -4.21 -10.49 -23.88
C ASP A 136 -5.33 -9.58 -24.44
N ALA A 137 -5.66 -9.80 -25.73
CA ALA A 137 -6.75 -9.11 -26.41
C ALA A 137 -8.13 -9.77 -26.20
N LYS A 138 -8.20 -10.88 -25.49
CA LYS A 138 -9.43 -11.62 -25.19
C LYS A 138 -10.11 -11.13 -23.90
N GLY A 139 -9.42 -10.30 -23.13
CA GLY A 139 -9.91 -9.80 -21.84
C GLY A 139 -9.45 -10.63 -20.66
N ASP A 140 -8.37 -11.40 -20.80
CA ASP A 140 -7.65 -11.87 -19.63
C ASP A 140 -6.82 -10.75 -19.02
N PHE A 141 -6.79 -10.73 -17.69
CA PHE A 141 -6.14 -9.69 -16.92
C PHE A 141 -5.54 -10.24 -15.64
N ARG A 142 -4.49 -9.57 -15.17
CA ARG A 142 -4.02 -9.61 -13.79
C ARG A 142 -4.52 -8.36 -13.08
N TRP A 143 -4.65 -8.42 -11.77
CA TRP A 143 -5.09 -7.26 -11.02
C TRP A 143 -4.30 -7.11 -9.72
N ASN A 144 -4.19 -5.87 -9.27
CA ASN A 144 -3.64 -5.53 -7.96
C ASN A 144 -4.46 -4.39 -7.35
N THR A 145 -4.50 -4.31 -6.03
CA THR A 145 -5.19 -3.24 -5.30
C THR A 145 -4.21 -2.17 -4.86
N LYS A 146 -4.63 -0.92 -4.96
CA LYS A 146 -3.95 0.24 -4.38
C LYS A 146 -4.68 0.70 -3.14
N GLY A 147 -3.95 0.85 -2.05
CA GLY A 147 -4.47 1.40 -0.79
C GLY A 147 -5.47 0.49 -0.06
N LEU A 148 -5.54 -0.80 -0.39
CA LEU A 148 -6.30 -1.80 0.37
C LEU A 148 -5.34 -2.75 1.08
N LEU A 149 -5.44 -2.82 2.41
CA LEU A 149 -4.71 -3.77 3.24
C LEU A 149 -5.64 -4.91 3.65
N LEU A 150 -5.25 -6.14 3.33
CA LEU A 150 -5.90 -7.35 3.87
C LEU A 150 -5.31 -7.65 5.24
N LEU A 151 -6.04 -7.26 6.28
CA LEU A 151 -5.57 -7.34 7.67
C LEU A 151 -5.29 -8.79 8.08
N SER A 152 -6.04 -9.78 7.58
CA SER A 152 -5.73 -11.19 7.86
C SER A 152 -4.36 -11.64 7.32
N LYS A 153 -3.94 -11.14 6.15
CA LYS A 153 -2.59 -11.41 5.62
C LYS A 153 -1.52 -10.65 6.38
N LEU A 154 -1.82 -9.41 6.78
CA LEU A 154 -0.94 -8.60 7.60
C LEU A 154 -0.70 -9.21 8.98
N GLU A 155 -1.76 -9.70 9.64
CA GLU A 155 -1.69 -10.41 10.91
C GLU A 155 -0.80 -11.65 10.80
N GLN A 156 -0.99 -12.48 9.76
CA GLN A 156 -0.12 -13.62 9.47
C GLN A 156 1.34 -13.21 9.27
N TYR A 157 1.59 -12.12 8.56
CA TYR A 157 2.94 -11.58 8.36
C TYR A 157 3.58 -11.11 9.68
N ILE A 158 2.83 -10.42 10.55
CA ILE A 158 3.31 -9.98 11.87
C ILE A 158 3.60 -11.20 12.76
N GLN A 159 2.70 -12.19 12.80
CA GLN A 159 2.89 -13.44 13.54
C GLN A 159 4.17 -14.15 13.11
N GLN A 160 4.37 -14.30 11.78
CA GLN A 160 5.57 -14.93 11.22
C GLN A 160 6.84 -14.14 11.56
N THR A 161 6.79 -12.81 11.51
CA THR A 161 7.93 -11.94 11.85
C THR A 161 8.32 -12.08 13.32
N ILE A 162 7.34 -12.13 14.23
CA ILE A 162 7.57 -12.29 15.67
C ILE A 162 8.14 -13.68 15.98
N LYS A 163 7.60 -14.72 15.32
CA LYS A 163 8.08 -16.11 15.44
C LYS A 163 9.54 -16.23 15.00
N GLN A 164 9.91 -15.60 13.88
CA GLN A 164 11.29 -15.57 13.39
C GLN A 164 12.27 -14.85 14.32
N ARG A 165 11.78 -13.94 15.17
CA ARG A 165 12.58 -13.25 16.20
C ARG A 165 12.69 -14.05 17.52
N GLY A 166 12.14 -15.25 17.59
CA GLY A 166 12.25 -16.14 18.75
C GLY A 166 11.25 -15.85 19.88
N ALA A 167 10.25 -14.99 19.67
CA ALA A 167 9.25 -14.65 20.68
C ALA A 167 8.08 -15.65 20.78
N GLY A 168 8.16 -16.77 20.06
CA GLY A 168 7.15 -17.84 20.07
C GLY A 168 5.92 -17.54 19.21
N ASP A 169 4.88 -18.36 19.39
CA ASP A 169 3.59 -18.17 18.71
C ASP A 169 2.77 -17.08 19.42
N VAL A 170 2.19 -16.19 18.62
CA VAL A 170 1.38 -15.06 19.10
C VAL A 170 0.08 -14.95 18.29
N ARG A 171 -0.95 -14.38 18.90
CA ARG A 171 -2.17 -13.94 18.21
C ARG A 171 -2.04 -12.46 17.90
N VAL A 172 -2.39 -12.05 16.68
CA VAL A 172 -2.39 -10.65 16.26
C VAL A 172 -3.81 -10.27 15.84
N ASP A 173 -4.27 -9.11 16.27
CA ASP A 173 -5.58 -8.52 15.94
C ASP A 173 -5.39 -7.08 15.48
N CYS A 174 -5.64 -6.81 14.21
CA CYS A 174 -5.54 -5.48 13.61
C CYS A 174 -6.89 -4.75 13.48
N GLY A 175 -7.94 -5.24 14.14
CA GLY A 175 -9.24 -4.56 14.24
C GLY A 175 -10.15 -4.74 13.02
N GLY A 176 -10.00 -5.82 12.24
CA GLY A 176 -10.89 -6.11 11.12
C GLY A 176 -10.30 -7.09 10.10
N LYS A 177 -10.96 -7.23 8.94
CA LYS A 177 -10.51 -8.11 7.85
C LYS A 177 -9.76 -7.38 6.74
N ALA A 178 -10.22 -6.17 6.41
CA ALA A 178 -9.62 -5.31 5.41
C ALA A 178 -9.72 -3.85 5.85
N ARG A 179 -8.78 -3.02 5.38
CA ARG A 179 -8.75 -1.59 5.67
C ARG A 179 -8.24 -0.85 4.46
N VAL A 180 -8.92 0.23 4.07
CA VAL A 180 -8.35 1.21 3.13
C VAL A 180 -7.38 2.10 3.88
N ALA A 181 -6.15 2.23 3.37
CA ALA A 181 -5.10 3.02 4.00
C ALA A 181 -4.23 3.71 2.95
N LYS A 182 -3.76 4.92 3.30
CA LYS A 182 -2.87 5.71 2.42
C LYS A 182 -1.41 5.56 2.84
N PRO A 183 -0.45 5.73 1.92
CA PRO A 183 0.96 5.83 2.28
C PRO A 183 1.19 6.88 3.38
N GLY A 184 2.00 6.52 4.39
CA GLY A 184 2.27 7.32 5.57
C GLY A 184 1.26 7.15 6.72
N GLU A 185 0.08 6.57 6.47
CA GLU A 185 -0.88 6.27 7.53
C GLU A 185 -0.32 5.21 8.49
N ALA A 186 -0.57 5.39 9.79
CA ALA A 186 -0.19 4.42 10.81
C ALA A 186 -1.39 3.98 11.64
N PHE A 187 -1.42 2.71 12.00
CA PHE A 187 -2.41 2.13 12.89
C PHE A 187 -1.76 1.09 13.81
N GLN A 188 -2.50 0.63 14.81
CA GLN A 188 -1.99 -0.32 15.80
C GLN A 188 -2.67 -1.68 15.64
N CYS A 189 -1.88 -2.74 15.78
CA CYS A 189 -2.37 -4.10 15.94
C CYS A 189 -2.06 -4.60 17.35
N LYS A 190 -3.00 -5.29 17.96
CA LYS A 190 -2.87 -5.91 19.28
C LYS A 190 -2.20 -7.27 19.12
N VAL A 191 -1.06 -7.47 19.79
CA VAL A 191 -0.31 -8.73 19.81
C VAL A 191 -0.46 -9.37 21.17
N THR A 192 -0.95 -10.61 21.23
CA THR A 192 -1.15 -11.36 22.46
C THR A 192 -0.32 -12.64 22.44
N ASN A 193 0.53 -12.84 23.45
CA ASN A 193 1.33 -14.06 23.59
C ASN A 193 0.56 -15.21 24.26
N ALA A 194 1.17 -16.38 24.36
CA ALA A 194 0.58 -17.55 25.00
C ALA A 194 0.22 -17.33 26.48
N GLN A 195 0.89 -16.40 27.16
CA GLN A 195 0.62 -16.00 28.55
C GLN A 195 -0.53 -14.99 28.68
N GLY A 196 -1.17 -14.61 27.57
CA GLY A 196 -2.24 -13.61 27.56
C GLY A 196 -1.76 -12.16 27.69
N GLN A 197 -0.45 -11.91 27.74
CA GLN A 197 0.10 -10.57 27.78
C GLN A 197 -0.07 -9.91 26.42
N THR A 198 -0.51 -8.66 26.44
CA THR A 198 -0.76 -7.88 25.23
C THR A 198 0.30 -6.80 25.04
N ARG A 199 0.77 -6.62 23.80
CA ARG A 199 1.56 -5.48 23.34
C ARG A 199 0.94 -4.89 22.07
N SER A 200 1.26 -3.63 21.77
CA SER A 200 0.84 -2.99 20.52
C SER A 200 1.98 -3.02 19.50
N ALA A 201 1.67 -3.47 18.29
CA ALA A 201 2.52 -3.33 17.11
C ALA A 201 2.05 -2.12 16.29
N LYS A 202 2.92 -1.13 16.07
CA LYS A 202 2.61 0.00 15.20
C LYS A 202 2.95 -0.38 13.75
N VAL A 203 1.93 -0.34 12.90
CA VAL A 203 2.04 -0.58 11.46
C VAL A 203 1.97 0.75 10.74
N THR A 204 2.95 1.06 9.89
CA THR A 204 2.94 2.24 9.02
C THR A 204 2.91 1.80 7.57
N VAL A 205 1.96 2.32 6.79
CA VAL A 205 1.86 2.03 5.36
C VAL A 205 2.95 2.78 4.62
N LYS A 206 3.76 2.06 3.85
CA LYS A 206 4.91 2.61 3.12
C LYS A 206 4.51 3.12 1.74
N ASP A 207 3.68 2.35 1.04
CA ASP A 207 3.37 2.58 -0.37
C ASP A 207 1.96 2.13 -0.73
N GLU A 208 1.51 2.49 -1.93
CA GLU A 208 0.15 2.20 -2.40
C GLU A 208 -0.08 0.70 -2.64
N GLN A 209 0.99 -0.07 -2.84
CA GLN A 209 0.93 -1.52 -3.08
C GLN A 209 0.69 -2.31 -1.79
N GLY A 210 0.54 -1.64 -0.66
CA GLY A 210 0.31 -2.26 0.64
C GLY A 210 1.60 -2.69 1.34
N GLY A 211 2.75 -2.19 0.92
CA GLY A 211 3.99 -2.32 1.69
C GLY A 211 3.84 -1.66 3.06
N VAL A 212 4.34 -2.30 4.11
CA VAL A 212 4.25 -1.79 5.49
C VAL A 212 5.60 -1.83 6.21
N PHE A 213 5.79 -0.91 7.14
CA PHE A 213 6.83 -0.93 8.16
C PHE A 213 6.23 -1.34 9.51
N LEU A 214 6.92 -2.23 10.23
CA LEU A 214 6.49 -2.72 11.53
C LEU A 214 7.43 -2.21 12.64
N ALA A 215 6.87 -1.53 13.62
CA ALA A 215 7.52 -1.28 14.90
C ALA A 215 6.86 -2.16 15.99
N LEU A 216 7.65 -3.07 16.56
CA LEU A 216 7.27 -4.07 17.55
C LEU A 216 7.89 -3.76 18.91
#